data_AF-A0A6P6B0R5-F1
#
_entry.id   AF-A0A6P6B0R5-F1
#
_cell.length_a   1.000
_cell.length_b   1.000
_cell.length_c   1.000
_cell.angle_alpha   90.00
_cell.angle_beta   90.00
_cell.angle_gamma   90.00
#
_symmetry.space_group_name_H-M   'P 1'
#
loop_
_entity.id
_entity.type
_entity.pdbx_description
1 polymer ?
#
loop_
_entity_poly.entity_id
_entity_poly.type
_entity_poly.pdbx_seq_one_letter_code
_entity_poly.pdbx_strand_id
1 'polypeptide(L)'
;MAPKRGGKVVTPAKKKQEKVVNPLFEKRPKQFGIGGALPPKKDLHRFVKWPKVVRIQRKKRILKQRLKVPPALNQFTKTLDKNLATNLFKLLLKYRPEDKAAKKERLLKKAQAEAEGKAPDSKKPIVVKYGLNHVTYLIEQNKAQLVVIAHDVDPIELVVWLPALCRKMEVPYCIVKGKSRLGSIVHQKTAAVLCLTTVKNEDKLEFSKILEAIKANFNDKYDEYRKKWGGGIMGSKSQARTKAKEKLLAKEAAQRMT
;
A
#
# COMPACT_ATOMS: atom_id res chain seq x y z
N MET A 1 2.66 83.07 34.05
CA MET A 1 2.23 83.06 32.63
C MET A 1 2.86 81.87 31.93
N ALA A 2 1.99 80.92 31.55
CA ALA A 2 2.12 79.74 30.67
C ALA A 2 3.41 78.89 30.61
N PRO A 3 3.35 77.59 30.95
CA PRO A 3 4.22 76.58 30.39
C PRO A 3 3.59 75.88 29.17
N LYS A 4 4.43 75.72 28.16
CA LYS A 4 4.22 75.21 26.80
C LYS A 4 3.49 73.86 26.75
N ARG A 5 2.45 73.77 25.92
CA ARG A 5 1.80 72.51 25.53
C ARG A 5 2.82 71.62 24.80
N GLY A 6 3.01 70.42 25.36
CA GLY A 6 3.86 69.36 24.83
C GLY A 6 3.46 68.93 23.42
N GLY A 7 4.49 68.70 22.60
CA GLY A 7 4.37 68.31 21.20
C GLY A 7 3.78 66.92 21.03
N LYS A 8 2.82 66.82 20.10
CA LYS A 8 2.42 65.54 19.50
C LYS A 8 3.58 65.07 18.63
N VAL A 9 4.21 63.97 19.00
CA VAL A 9 5.22 63.29 18.17
C VAL A 9 4.50 62.74 16.93
N VAL A 10 4.61 63.49 15.83
CA VAL A 10 4.17 63.03 14.51
C VAL A 10 5.17 61.98 14.06
N THR A 11 4.75 60.72 14.02
CA THR A 11 5.53 59.64 13.42
C THR A 11 5.86 60.01 11.98
N PRO A 12 7.14 60.02 11.57
CA PRO A 12 7.50 60.39 10.21
C PRO A 12 6.90 59.38 9.24
N ALA A 13 6.08 59.87 8.31
CA ALA A 13 5.55 59.07 7.22
C ALA A 13 6.70 58.31 6.55
N LYS A 14 6.59 56.98 6.46
CA LYS A 14 7.55 56.15 5.71
C LYS A 14 7.67 56.75 4.31
N LYS A 15 8.81 57.41 4.03
CA LYS A 15 9.18 57.82 2.68
C LYS A 15 8.99 56.61 1.78
N LYS A 16 8.05 56.71 0.85
CA LYS A 16 7.94 55.75 -0.26
C LYS A 16 9.31 55.78 -0.93
N GLN A 17 10.12 54.74 -0.73
CA GLN A 17 11.37 54.61 -1.47
C GLN A 17 10.97 54.64 -2.95
N GLU A 18 11.39 55.68 -3.66
CA GLU A 18 11.28 55.73 -5.11
C GLU A 18 12.00 54.50 -5.64
N LYS A 19 11.24 53.58 -6.22
CA LYS A 19 11.83 52.43 -6.91
C LYS A 19 12.64 53.03 -8.05
N VAL A 20 13.96 52.86 -8.01
CA VAL A 20 14.84 53.23 -9.12
C VAL A 20 14.39 52.43 -10.33
N VAL A 21 13.59 53.05 -11.21
CA VAL A 21 13.14 52.43 -12.46
C VAL A 21 14.24 52.70 -13.47
N ASN A 22 15.01 51.67 -13.81
CA ASN A 22 16.00 51.77 -14.86
C ASN A 22 15.26 51.95 -16.21
N PRO A 23 15.46 53.07 -16.92
CA PRO A 23 14.76 53.36 -18.17
C PRO A 23 15.08 52.37 -19.30
N LEU A 24 16.12 51.54 -19.14
CA LEU A 24 16.50 50.48 -20.09
C LEU A 24 15.62 49.22 -19.98
N PHE A 25 14.84 49.05 -18.90
CA PHE A 25 14.00 47.86 -18.70
C PHE A 25 12.51 48.17 -18.90
N GLU A 26 11.97 47.72 -20.02
CA GLU A 26 10.55 47.84 -20.36
C GLU A 26 9.76 46.58 -20.02
N LYS A 27 8.51 46.74 -19.56
CA LYS A 27 7.58 45.61 -19.43
C LYS A 27 7.13 45.16 -20.82
N ARG A 28 7.44 43.92 -21.18
CA ARG A 28 7.02 43.30 -22.45
C ARG A 28 6.05 42.14 -22.18
N PRO A 29 4.77 42.42 -21.86
CA PRO A 29 3.79 41.38 -21.58
C PRO A 29 3.51 40.56 -22.84
N LYS A 30 3.39 39.24 -22.68
CA LYS A 30 2.99 38.32 -23.74
C LYS A 30 1.59 37.81 -23.45
N GLN A 31 0.70 37.87 -24.44
CA GLN A 31 -0.63 37.29 -24.35
C GLN A 31 -0.59 35.84 -24.86
N PHE A 32 -0.76 34.87 -23.96
CA PHE A 32 -0.68 33.43 -24.27
C PHE A 32 -2.04 32.79 -24.61
N GLY A 33 -3.01 33.62 -24.99
CA GLY A 33 -4.34 33.18 -25.44
C GLY A 33 -4.30 32.64 -26.87
N ILE A 34 -5.48 32.26 -27.38
CA ILE A 34 -5.62 31.80 -28.77
C ILE A 34 -5.25 32.96 -29.71
N GLY A 35 -4.41 32.69 -30.71
CA GLY A 35 -3.95 33.70 -31.68
C GLY A 35 -2.87 34.66 -31.17
N GLY A 36 -2.39 34.48 -29.94
CA GLY A 36 -1.32 35.30 -29.35
C GLY A 36 0.07 34.68 -29.45
N ALA A 37 0.93 35.02 -28.50
CA ALA A 37 2.28 34.48 -28.39
C ALA A 37 2.28 32.97 -28.11
N LEU A 38 3.38 32.29 -28.51
CA LEU A 38 3.58 30.86 -28.26
C LEU A 38 3.33 30.51 -26.79
N PRO A 39 2.55 29.45 -26.51
CA PRO A 39 2.19 29.09 -25.15
C PRO A 39 3.45 28.73 -24.34
N PRO A 40 3.47 29.05 -23.04
CA PRO A 40 4.56 28.62 -22.18
C PRO A 40 4.61 27.09 -22.12
N LYS A 41 5.78 26.53 -21.78
CA LYS A 41 5.90 25.10 -21.48
C LYS A 41 4.94 24.76 -20.34
N LYS A 42 4.01 23.83 -20.58
CA LYS A 42 3.03 23.32 -19.60
C LYS A 42 3.29 21.84 -19.34
N ASP A 43 2.76 21.33 -18.24
CA ASP A 43 2.79 19.89 -17.99
C ASP A 43 1.91 19.16 -19.02
N LEU A 44 2.56 18.45 -19.95
CA LEU A 44 1.92 17.66 -20.99
C LEU A 44 1.84 16.18 -20.62
N HIS A 45 2.25 15.75 -19.43
CA HIS A 45 2.35 14.34 -19.02
C HIS A 45 1.06 13.54 -19.30
N ARG A 46 -0.11 14.16 -19.15
CA ARG A 46 -1.40 13.51 -19.47
C ARG A 46 -1.61 13.27 -20.97
N PHE A 47 -1.09 14.14 -21.83
CA PHE A 47 -1.30 14.18 -23.28
C PHE A 47 -0.18 13.51 -24.08
N VAL A 48 0.94 13.16 -23.43
CA VAL A 48 2.04 12.41 -24.04
C VAL A 48 1.54 11.10 -24.67
N LYS A 49 2.07 10.78 -25.85
CA LYS A 49 1.90 9.46 -26.48
C LYS A 49 2.72 8.43 -25.72
N TRP A 50 2.08 7.76 -24.76
CA TRP A 50 2.74 6.78 -23.90
C TRP A 50 3.19 5.50 -24.64
N PRO A 51 4.37 4.94 -24.29
CA PRO A 51 4.81 3.63 -24.78
C PRO A 51 3.76 2.53 -24.55
N LYS A 52 3.78 1.50 -25.40
CA LYS A 52 2.77 0.41 -25.38
C LYS A 52 2.66 -0.26 -24.00
N VAL A 53 3.79 -0.53 -23.34
CA VAL A 53 3.84 -1.17 -22.01
C VAL A 53 3.10 -0.36 -20.93
N VAL A 54 3.29 0.96 -20.90
CA VAL A 54 2.62 1.87 -19.96
C VAL A 54 1.12 1.91 -20.25
N ARG A 55 0.73 1.96 -21.52
CA ARG A 55 -0.68 1.94 -21.93
C ARG A 55 -1.37 0.65 -21.50
N ILE A 56 -0.75 -0.51 -21.70
CA ILE A 56 -1.31 -1.82 -21.33
C ILE A 56 -1.49 -1.92 -19.81
N GLN A 57 -0.48 -1.54 -19.02
CA GLN A 57 -0.57 -1.56 -17.55
C GLN A 57 -1.68 -0.65 -17.01
N ARG A 58 -1.78 0.59 -17.53
CA ARG A 58 -2.85 1.53 -17.16
C ARG A 58 -4.23 0.98 -17.57
N LYS A 59 -4.36 0.42 -18.77
CA LYS A 59 -5.60 -0.22 -19.24
C LYS A 59 -6.00 -1.42 -18.38
N LYS A 60 -5.06 -2.32 -18.01
CA LYS A 60 -5.31 -3.47 -17.11
C LYS A 60 -5.91 -2.99 -15.78
N ARG A 61 -5.33 -1.95 -15.17
CA ARG A 61 -5.85 -1.34 -13.93
C ARG A 61 -7.25 -0.73 -14.11
N ILE A 62 -7.47 0.02 -15.19
CA ILE A 62 -8.77 0.64 -15.47
C ILE A 62 -9.84 -0.43 -15.69
N LEU A 63 -9.55 -1.48 -16.47
CA LEU A 63 -10.48 -2.58 -16.70
C LEU A 63 -10.88 -3.27 -15.40
N LYS A 64 -9.92 -3.55 -14.50
CA LYS A 64 -10.22 -4.10 -13.16
C LYS A 64 -11.13 -3.19 -12.32
N GLN A 65 -11.10 -1.87 -12.53
CA GLN A 65 -11.99 -0.93 -11.83
C GLN A 65 -13.39 -0.84 -12.49
N ARG A 66 -13.48 -0.96 -13.82
CA ARG A 66 -14.73 -0.83 -14.57
C ARG A 66 -15.56 -2.11 -14.54
N LEU A 67 -14.92 -3.25 -14.77
CA LEU A 67 -15.59 -4.54 -14.80
C LEU A 67 -16.09 -4.91 -13.41
N LYS A 68 -17.14 -5.72 -13.37
CA LYS A 68 -17.64 -6.31 -12.13
C LYS A 68 -16.67 -7.42 -11.71
N VAL A 69 -15.93 -7.19 -10.62
CA VAL A 69 -14.89 -8.11 -10.14
C VAL A 69 -15.53 -9.14 -9.20
N PRO A 70 -15.34 -10.45 -9.44
CA PRO A 70 -15.83 -11.50 -8.57
C PRO A 70 -15.33 -11.34 -7.11
N PRO A 71 -16.12 -11.74 -6.10
CA PRO A 71 -15.76 -11.63 -4.69
C PRO A 71 -14.41 -12.29 -4.33
N ALA A 72 -14.14 -13.46 -4.92
CA ALA A 72 -12.89 -14.21 -4.72
C ALA A 72 -11.62 -13.42 -5.13
N LEU A 73 -11.75 -12.49 -6.08
CA LEU A 73 -10.66 -11.60 -6.49
C LEU A 73 -10.71 -10.27 -5.75
N ASN A 74 -11.91 -9.79 -5.42
CA ASN A 74 -12.11 -8.53 -4.73
C ASN A 74 -11.57 -8.55 -3.29
N GLN A 75 -11.60 -9.69 -2.61
CA GLN A 75 -11.01 -9.84 -1.27
C GLN A 75 -9.53 -9.42 -1.22
N PHE A 76 -8.75 -9.62 -2.30
CA PHE A 76 -7.34 -9.18 -2.36
C PHE A 76 -7.15 -7.66 -2.44
N THR A 77 -8.23 -6.89 -2.65
CA THR A 77 -8.19 -5.44 -2.51
C THR A 77 -8.26 -4.99 -1.05
N LYS A 78 -8.74 -5.86 -0.16
CA LYS A 78 -8.81 -5.65 1.29
C LYS A 78 -7.53 -6.19 1.91
N THR A 79 -6.66 -5.28 2.29
CA THR A 79 -5.35 -5.61 2.84
C THR A 79 -5.25 -5.12 4.27
N LEU A 80 -4.36 -5.72 5.04
CA LEU A 80 -3.97 -5.29 6.37
C LEU A 80 -3.60 -3.79 6.36
N ASP A 81 -4.01 -3.06 7.38
CA ASP A 81 -3.68 -1.65 7.52
C ASP A 81 -2.17 -1.45 7.75
N LYS A 82 -1.70 -0.23 7.54
CA LYS A 82 -0.25 0.08 7.55
C LYS A 82 0.38 -0.16 8.93
N ASN A 83 -0.35 0.09 10.01
CA ASN A 83 0.19 0.00 11.37
C ASN A 83 0.34 -1.47 11.78
N LEU A 84 -0.74 -2.24 11.63
CA LEU A 84 -0.73 -3.67 11.94
C LEU A 84 0.25 -4.44 11.03
N ALA A 85 0.33 -4.08 9.75
CA ALA A 85 1.35 -4.64 8.86
C ALA A 85 2.76 -4.33 9.36
N THR A 86 3.05 -3.11 9.81
CA THR A 86 4.39 -2.77 10.29
C THR A 86 4.80 -3.60 11.50
N ASN A 87 3.89 -3.83 12.45
CA ASN A 87 4.15 -4.69 13.61
C ASN A 87 4.36 -6.15 13.19
N LEU A 88 3.51 -6.67 12.31
CA LEU A 88 3.68 -8.01 11.72
C LEU A 88 5.04 -8.19 11.05
N PHE A 89 5.49 -7.21 10.26
CA PHE A 89 6.80 -7.28 9.59
C PHE A 89 7.98 -7.18 10.57
N LYS A 90 7.85 -6.43 11.67
CA LYS A 90 8.88 -6.41 12.73
C LYS A 90 9.01 -7.78 13.38
N LEU A 91 7.89 -8.44 13.68
CA LEU A 91 7.88 -9.80 14.20
C LEU A 91 8.52 -10.78 13.20
N LEU A 92 8.08 -10.77 11.94
CA LEU A 92 8.62 -11.65 10.89
C LEU A 92 10.13 -11.45 10.65
N LEU A 93 10.66 -10.25 10.91
CA LEU A 93 12.09 -9.98 10.80
C LEU A 93 12.93 -10.77 11.82
N LYS A 94 12.38 -11.08 12.99
CA LYS A 94 13.05 -11.91 14.02
C LYS A 94 13.15 -13.38 13.59
N TYR A 95 12.26 -13.83 12.72
CA TYR A 95 12.14 -15.23 12.27
C TYR A 95 12.63 -15.45 10.84
N ARG A 96 13.50 -14.58 10.31
CA ARG A 96 14.00 -14.71 8.94
C ARG A 96 14.76 -16.02 8.76
N PRO A 97 14.59 -16.71 7.62
CA PRO A 97 15.44 -17.82 7.27
C PRO A 97 16.86 -17.34 6.95
N GLU A 98 17.83 -18.25 7.09
CA GLU A 98 19.24 -17.99 6.77
C GLU A 98 19.42 -17.58 5.30
N ASP A 99 20.35 -16.66 5.07
CA ASP A 99 20.88 -16.37 3.74
C ASP A 99 21.98 -17.38 3.36
N LYS A 100 22.46 -17.28 2.11
CA LYS A 100 23.46 -18.23 1.60
C LYS A 100 24.80 -18.13 2.35
N ALA A 101 25.17 -16.92 2.80
CA ALA A 101 26.41 -16.69 3.53
C ALA A 101 26.33 -17.24 4.96
N ALA A 102 25.27 -16.94 5.72
CA ALA A 102 25.07 -17.48 7.06
C ALA A 102 24.94 -19.01 7.04
N LYS A 103 24.29 -19.58 6.01
CA LYS A 103 24.23 -21.04 5.86
C LYS A 103 25.63 -21.65 5.67
N LYS A 104 26.49 -21.03 4.86
CA LYS A 104 27.88 -21.48 4.67
C LYS A 104 28.66 -21.40 5.97
N GLU A 105 28.58 -20.29 6.69
CA GLU A 105 29.26 -20.10 7.96
C GLU A 105 28.79 -21.10 9.02
N ARG A 106 27.49 -21.34 9.12
CA ARG A 106 26.91 -22.34 10.04
C ARG A 106 27.41 -23.75 9.73
N LEU A 107 27.49 -24.13 8.45
CA LEU A 107 28.01 -25.43 8.04
C LEU A 107 29.50 -25.59 8.38
N LEU A 108 30.32 -24.55 8.17
CA LEU A 108 31.72 -24.56 8.53
C LEU A 108 31.93 -24.69 10.05
N LYS A 109 31.21 -23.88 10.84
CA LYS A 109 31.24 -23.96 12.32
C LYS A 109 30.79 -25.32 12.83
N LYS A 110 29.74 -25.88 12.22
CA LYS A 110 29.25 -27.22 12.57
C LYS A 110 30.28 -28.30 12.26
N ALA A 111 30.89 -28.26 11.08
CA ALA A 111 31.94 -29.21 10.70
C ALA A 111 33.17 -29.10 11.61
N GLN A 112 33.58 -27.89 12.00
CA GLN A 112 34.66 -27.67 12.96
C GLN A 112 34.32 -28.22 14.36
N ALA A 113 33.11 -27.95 14.86
CA ALA A 113 32.68 -28.46 16.15
C ALA A 113 32.58 -30.00 16.18
N GLU A 114 32.11 -30.62 15.10
CA GLU A 114 32.08 -32.08 14.95
C GLU A 114 33.50 -32.67 14.88
N ALA A 115 34.44 -32.01 14.20
CA ALA A 115 35.85 -32.44 14.17
C ALA A 115 36.55 -32.32 15.53
N GLU A 116 36.17 -31.32 16.35
CA GLU A 116 36.65 -31.15 17.72
C GLU A 116 35.93 -32.07 18.74
N GLY A 117 35.02 -32.94 18.29
CA GLY A 117 34.29 -33.88 19.15
C GLY A 117 33.23 -33.23 20.05
N LYS A 118 32.85 -31.96 19.80
CA LYS A 118 31.77 -31.29 20.53
C LYS A 118 30.43 -31.79 20.04
N ALA A 119 29.52 -32.11 20.96
CA ALA A 119 28.19 -32.60 20.63
C ALA A 119 27.42 -31.59 19.75
N PRO A 120 26.67 -32.04 18.73
CA PRO A 120 25.93 -31.14 17.85
C PRO A 120 24.81 -30.43 18.61
N ASP A 121 24.85 -29.10 18.65
CA ASP A 121 23.77 -28.28 19.24
C ASP A 121 22.49 -28.46 18.39
N SER A 122 21.49 -29.12 18.97
CA SER A 122 20.36 -29.73 18.27
C SER A 122 19.10 -28.88 18.30
N LYS A 123 19.19 -27.63 18.76
CA LYS A 123 18.02 -26.74 18.83
C LYS A 123 17.51 -26.42 17.43
N LYS A 124 16.35 -26.98 17.10
CA LYS A 124 15.68 -26.78 15.82
C LYS A 124 15.38 -25.28 15.60
N PRO A 125 15.85 -24.68 14.48
CA PRO A 125 15.65 -23.26 14.24
C PRO A 125 14.17 -22.96 13.96
N ILE A 126 13.65 -21.94 14.64
CA ILE A 126 12.30 -21.41 14.41
C ILE A 126 12.42 -20.33 13.34
N VAL A 127 11.87 -20.60 12.16
CA VAL A 127 11.94 -19.71 11.00
C VAL A 127 10.59 -19.62 10.30
N VAL A 128 10.36 -18.49 9.63
CA VAL A 128 9.24 -18.32 8.71
C VAL A 128 9.34 -19.38 7.61
N LYS A 129 8.24 -20.06 7.36
CA LYS A 129 8.11 -20.99 6.24
C LYS A 129 7.57 -20.21 5.04
N TYR A 130 8.07 -20.56 3.86
CA TYR A 130 7.74 -19.87 2.62
C TYR A 130 7.64 -20.86 1.46
N GLY A 131 7.04 -20.39 0.37
CA GLY A 131 6.77 -21.20 -0.81
C GLY A 131 5.34 -21.74 -0.79
N LEU A 132 4.66 -21.67 -1.94
CA LEU A 132 3.24 -21.98 -2.06
C LEU A 132 2.94 -23.40 -1.56
N ASN A 133 3.56 -24.42 -2.17
CA ASN A 133 3.31 -25.83 -1.85
C ASN A 133 3.64 -26.20 -0.38
N HIS A 134 4.69 -25.58 0.17
CA HIS A 134 5.09 -25.85 1.55
C HIS A 134 4.11 -25.23 2.54
N VAL A 135 3.70 -23.98 2.32
CA VAL A 135 2.72 -23.33 3.20
C VAL A 135 1.36 -24.03 3.11
N THR A 136 0.96 -24.51 1.94
CA THR A 136 -0.33 -25.18 1.74
C THR A 136 -0.38 -26.49 2.50
N TYR A 137 0.68 -27.29 2.41
CA TYR A 137 0.83 -28.50 3.22
C TYR A 137 0.74 -28.20 4.73
N LEU A 138 1.37 -27.11 5.20
CA LEU A 138 1.31 -26.72 6.61
C LEU A 138 -0.09 -26.26 7.06
N ILE A 139 -0.88 -25.68 6.17
CA ILE A 139 -2.27 -25.31 6.43
C ILE A 139 -3.14 -26.57 6.53
N GLU A 140 -3.01 -27.50 5.58
CA GLU A 140 -3.76 -28.77 5.60
C GLU A 140 -3.46 -29.63 6.82
N GLN A 141 -2.23 -29.55 7.34
CA GLN A 141 -1.80 -30.25 8.54
C GLN A 141 -2.13 -29.50 9.85
N ASN A 142 -2.82 -28.35 9.79
CA ASN A 142 -3.08 -27.48 10.94
C ASN A 142 -1.82 -27.10 11.75
N LYS A 143 -0.65 -27.05 11.09
CA LYS A 143 0.63 -26.66 11.70
C LYS A 143 0.91 -25.17 11.57
N ALA A 144 0.24 -24.49 10.64
CA ALA A 144 0.37 -23.05 10.45
C ALA A 144 -0.46 -22.30 11.51
N GLN A 145 0.17 -21.41 12.27
CA GLN A 145 -0.50 -20.54 13.24
C GLN A 145 -1.00 -19.24 12.59
N LEU A 146 -0.25 -18.72 11.62
CA LEU A 146 -0.62 -17.53 10.84
C LEU A 146 -0.14 -17.68 9.40
N VAL A 147 -0.99 -17.32 8.45
CA VAL A 147 -0.67 -17.26 7.02
C VAL A 147 -0.72 -15.81 6.52
N VAL A 148 0.32 -15.39 5.80
CA VAL A 148 0.46 -14.06 5.22
C VAL A 148 0.49 -14.18 3.70
N ILE A 149 -0.51 -13.62 3.02
CA ILE A 149 -0.70 -13.73 1.57
C ILE A 149 -0.43 -12.37 0.91
N ALA A 150 0.32 -12.34 -0.19
CA ALA A 150 0.52 -11.12 -0.97
C ALA A 150 -0.71 -10.79 -1.84
N HIS A 151 -1.05 -9.49 -1.95
CA HIS A 151 -2.18 -9.03 -2.76
C HIS A 151 -1.91 -8.93 -4.28
N ASP A 152 -0.65 -8.95 -4.70
CA ASP A 152 -0.17 -8.58 -6.05
C ASP A 152 0.58 -9.73 -6.74
N VAL A 153 0.18 -10.96 -6.41
CA VAL A 153 0.63 -12.16 -7.13
C VAL A 153 0.01 -12.16 -8.53
N ASP A 154 0.83 -12.45 -9.53
CA ASP A 154 0.46 -12.55 -10.94
C ASP A 154 1.25 -13.77 -11.45
N PRO A 155 0.62 -14.90 -11.80
CA PRO A 155 -0.83 -15.14 -11.94
C PRO A 155 -1.60 -15.23 -10.60
N ILE A 156 -2.87 -14.80 -10.57
CA ILE A 156 -3.70 -14.70 -9.35
C ILE A 156 -4.27 -16.05 -8.91
N GLU A 157 -4.38 -16.98 -9.85
CA GLU A 157 -4.85 -18.36 -9.71
C GLU A 157 -4.06 -19.12 -8.63
N LEU A 158 -2.78 -18.76 -8.47
CA LEU A 158 -1.90 -19.35 -7.47
C LEU A 158 -2.33 -19.09 -6.03
N VAL A 159 -3.03 -17.97 -5.76
CA VAL A 159 -3.38 -17.57 -4.38
C VAL A 159 -4.88 -17.42 -4.16
N VAL A 160 -5.71 -17.40 -5.21
CA VAL A 160 -7.15 -17.12 -5.10
C VAL A 160 -7.90 -18.08 -4.16
N TRP A 161 -7.43 -19.31 -4.06
CA TRP A 161 -8.02 -20.37 -3.24
C TRP A 161 -7.49 -20.42 -1.79
N LEU A 162 -6.36 -19.75 -1.49
CA LEU A 162 -5.74 -19.80 -0.17
C LEU A 162 -6.63 -19.25 0.95
N PRO A 163 -7.32 -18.10 0.81
CA PRO A 163 -8.23 -17.63 1.86
C PRO A 163 -9.33 -18.64 2.18
N ALA A 164 -9.84 -19.35 1.17
CA ALA A 164 -10.86 -20.38 1.35
C ALA A 164 -10.31 -21.60 2.09
N LEU A 165 -9.09 -22.04 1.76
CA LEU A 165 -8.41 -23.12 2.46
C LEU A 165 -8.13 -22.74 3.92
N CYS A 166 -7.56 -21.55 4.17
CA CYS A 166 -7.29 -21.07 5.52
C CYS A 166 -8.56 -21.00 6.37
N ARG A 167 -9.68 -20.53 5.79
CA ARG A 167 -10.97 -20.53 6.50
C ARG A 167 -11.44 -21.95 6.83
N LYS A 168 -11.38 -22.88 5.86
CA LYS A 168 -11.85 -24.27 6.06
C LYS A 168 -11.06 -24.99 7.15
N MET A 169 -9.77 -24.71 7.25
CA MET A 169 -8.87 -25.26 8.27
C MET A 169 -8.82 -24.41 9.56
N GLU A 170 -9.65 -23.36 9.66
CA GLU A 170 -9.70 -22.42 10.78
C GLU A 170 -8.39 -21.70 11.12
N VAL A 171 -7.47 -21.63 10.14
CA VAL A 171 -6.18 -20.95 10.29
C VAL A 171 -6.34 -19.44 10.04
N PRO A 172 -5.89 -18.57 10.97
CA PRO A 172 -5.86 -17.13 10.75
C PRO A 172 -5.02 -16.74 9.52
N TYR A 173 -5.59 -15.92 8.63
CA TYR A 173 -4.89 -15.44 7.45
C TYR A 173 -5.00 -13.92 7.31
N CYS A 174 -3.99 -13.31 6.71
CA CYS A 174 -4.04 -11.90 6.34
C CYS A 174 -3.54 -11.68 4.91
N ILE A 175 -4.10 -10.67 4.25
CA ILE A 175 -3.66 -10.22 2.94
C ILE A 175 -2.86 -8.94 3.11
N VAL A 176 -1.63 -8.91 2.60
CA VAL A 176 -0.67 -7.82 2.78
C VAL A 176 -0.24 -7.23 1.45
N LYS A 177 0.07 -5.92 1.45
CA LYS A 177 0.56 -5.22 0.26
C LYS A 177 2.03 -5.54 -0.01
N GLY A 178 2.29 -6.06 -1.21
CA GLY A 178 3.62 -6.20 -1.81
C GLY A 178 4.25 -7.57 -1.62
N LYS A 179 4.22 -8.41 -2.67
CA LYS A 179 4.97 -9.68 -2.74
C LYS A 179 6.48 -9.49 -2.62
N SER A 180 6.99 -8.32 -3.04
CA SER A 180 8.40 -7.96 -2.86
C SER A 180 8.74 -7.76 -1.38
N ARG A 181 7.82 -7.21 -0.58
CA ARG A 181 8.03 -7.01 0.86
C ARG A 181 8.09 -8.34 1.61
N LEU A 182 7.28 -9.32 1.21
CA LEU A 182 7.38 -10.70 1.71
C LEU A 182 8.69 -11.36 1.24
N GLY A 183 9.09 -11.15 -0.02
CA GLY A 183 10.35 -11.64 -0.58
C GLY A 183 11.57 -11.15 0.21
N SER A 184 11.59 -9.87 0.57
CA SER A 184 12.66 -9.28 1.39
C SER A 184 12.87 -10.03 2.69
N ILE A 185 11.83 -10.47 3.40
CA ILE A 185 11.97 -11.26 4.64
C ILE A 185 12.76 -12.54 4.38
N VAL A 186 12.47 -13.24 3.30
CA VAL A 186 13.06 -14.57 3.01
C VAL A 186 14.28 -14.52 2.09
N HIS A 187 14.88 -13.34 1.91
CA HIS A 187 16.04 -13.12 1.03
C HIS A 187 15.78 -13.51 -0.44
N GLN A 188 14.55 -13.33 -0.91
CA GLN A 188 14.14 -13.56 -2.30
C GLN A 188 13.62 -12.27 -2.94
N LYS A 189 13.58 -12.22 -4.28
CA LYS A 189 12.98 -11.08 -5.00
C LYS A 189 11.49 -10.92 -4.69
N THR A 190 10.79 -12.04 -4.55
CA THR A 190 9.34 -12.08 -4.29
C THR A 190 8.98 -13.33 -3.51
N ALA A 191 7.97 -13.23 -2.65
CA ALA A 191 7.30 -14.38 -2.06
C ALA A 191 5.78 -14.18 -2.16
N ALA A 192 5.05 -15.23 -2.56
CA ALA A 192 3.59 -15.18 -2.66
C ALA A 192 2.93 -15.33 -1.29
N VAL A 193 3.46 -16.22 -0.46
CA VAL A 193 2.92 -16.59 0.85
C VAL A 193 4.05 -16.84 1.83
N LEU A 194 3.85 -16.44 3.07
CA LEU A 194 4.65 -16.80 4.24
C LEU A 194 3.76 -17.40 5.32
N CYS A 195 4.29 -18.29 6.16
CA CYS A 195 3.58 -18.71 7.36
C CYS A 195 4.51 -18.88 8.57
N LEU A 196 3.95 -18.68 9.76
CA LEU A 196 4.57 -19.01 11.03
C LEU A 196 3.94 -20.30 11.56
N THR A 197 4.76 -21.28 11.92
CA THR A 197 4.31 -22.54 12.54
C THR A 197 4.46 -22.54 14.05
N THR A 198 5.47 -21.83 14.54
CA THR A 198 5.73 -21.66 15.97
C THR A 198 6.43 -20.32 16.18
N VAL A 199 6.25 -19.75 17.37
CA VAL A 199 6.88 -18.51 17.83
C VAL A 199 7.58 -18.78 19.15
N LYS A 200 8.67 -18.05 19.41
CA LYS A 200 9.35 -18.06 20.70
C LYS A 200 8.42 -17.52 21.78
N ASN A 201 8.66 -17.94 23.02
CA ASN A 201 7.82 -17.54 24.16
C ASN A 201 7.82 -16.02 24.40
N GLU A 202 8.96 -15.35 24.16
CA GLU A 202 9.12 -13.89 24.26
C GLU A 202 8.19 -13.10 23.33
N ASP A 203 7.90 -13.65 22.15
CA ASP A 203 7.08 -13.00 21.13
C ASP A 203 5.60 -13.40 21.19
N LYS A 204 5.25 -14.38 22.03
CA LYS A 204 3.92 -15.00 22.05
C LYS A 204 2.81 -13.99 22.35
N LEU A 205 3.05 -13.03 23.25
CA LEU A 205 2.09 -11.99 23.62
C LEU A 205 1.85 -11.00 22.47
N GLU A 206 2.91 -10.55 21.80
CA GLU A 206 2.79 -9.67 20.62
C GLU A 206 2.08 -10.40 19.48
N PHE A 207 2.43 -11.67 19.26
CA PHE A 207 1.84 -12.51 18.24
C PHE A 207 0.33 -12.74 18.46
N SER A 208 -0.10 -13.03 19.69
CA SER A 208 -1.53 -13.19 20.01
C SER A 208 -2.35 -11.94 19.72
N LYS A 209 -1.83 -10.74 20.04
CA LYS A 209 -2.50 -9.47 19.71
C LYS A 209 -2.65 -9.28 18.20
N ILE A 210 -1.60 -9.61 17.44
CA ILE A 210 -1.64 -9.54 15.98
C ILE A 210 -2.64 -10.56 15.40
N LEU A 211 -2.66 -11.79 15.92
CA LEU A 211 -3.57 -12.85 15.51
C LEU A 211 -5.03 -12.46 15.71
N GLU A 212 -5.38 -11.93 16.89
CA GLU A 212 -6.74 -11.50 17.20
C GLU A 212 -7.21 -10.39 16.25
N ALA A 213 -6.37 -9.37 16.05
CA ALA A 213 -6.65 -8.28 15.11
C ALA A 213 -6.78 -8.77 13.65
N ILE A 214 -6.01 -9.78 13.25
CA ILE A 214 -6.12 -10.39 11.92
C ILE A 214 -7.41 -11.19 11.78
N LYS A 215 -7.74 -12.04 12.76
CA LYS A 215 -8.93 -12.90 12.74
C LYS A 215 -10.21 -12.06 12.60
N ALA A 216 -10.31 -10.99 13.40
CA ALA A 216 -11.43 -10.04 13.36
C ALA A 216 -11.57 -9.30 12.00
N ASN A 217 -10.47 -9.15 11.25
CA ASN A 217 -10.47 -8.43 9.97
C ASN A 217 -10.64 -9.33 8.74
N PHE A 218 -10.29 -10.62 8.83
CA PHE A 218 -10.21 -11.52 7.68
C PHE A 218 -11.08 -12.77 7.83
N ASN A 219 -10.85 -13.57 8.87
CA ASN A 219 -11.55 -14.84 9.07
C ASN A 219 -13.02 -14.60 9.42
N ASP A 220 -13.29 -13.74 10.40
CA ASP A 220 -14.65 -13.49 10.90
C ASP A 220 -15.51 -12.72 9.88
N LYS A 221 -14.86 -11.92 9.02
CA LYS A 221 -15.50 -11.16 7.94
C LYS A 221 -15.56 -11.89 6.60
N TYR A 222 -15.16 -13.16 6.55
CA TYR A 222 -15.07 -13.90 5.29
C TYR A 222 -16.41 -13.95 4.55
N ASP A 223 -17.53 -14.17 5.25
CA ASP A 223 -18.85 -14.24 4.60
C ASP A 223 -19.29 -12.92 3.98
N GLU A 224 -18.91 -11.79 4.60
CA GLU A 224 -19.09 -10.47 3.98
C GLU A 224 -18.27 -10.38 2.69
N TYR A 225 -16.98 -10.76 2.74
CA TYR A 225 -16.09 -10.70 1.59
C TYR A 225 -16.52 -11.62 0.45
N ARG A 226 -17.07 -12.80 0.76
CA ARG A 226 -17.59 -13.74 -0.25
C ARG A 226 -18.81 -13.19 -1.01
N LYS A 227 -19.59 -12.31 -0.41
CA LYS A 227 -20.78 -11.69 -1.02
C LYS A 227 -20.45 -10.38 -1.74
N LYS A 228 -19.32 -9.74 -1.40
CA LYS A 228 -18.98 -8.40 -1.84
C LYS A 228 -18.26 -8.39 -3.19
N TRP A 229 -19.02 -8.12 -4.25
CA TRP A 229 -18.47 -7.85 -5.57
C TRP A 229 -17.69 -6.54 -5.60
N GLY A 230 -16.63 -6.50 -6.40
CA GLY A 230 -15.80 -5.31 -6.61
C GLY A 230 -16.03 -4.65 -7.96
N GLY A 231 -15.35 -3.53 -8.18
CA GLY A 231 -15.37 -2.83 -9.47
C GLY A 231 -16.66 -2.07 -9.72
N GLY A 232 -17.08 -1.97 -10.99
CA GLY A 232 -18.25 -1.18 -11.40
C GLY A 232 -18.09 0.34 -11.22
N ILE A 233 -16.87 0.81 -10.95
CA ILE A 233 -16.60 2.23 -10.75
C ILE A 233 -16.61 2.90 -12.12
N MET A 234 -17.41 3.94 -12.33
CA MET A 234 -17.43 4.68 -13.60
C MET A 234 -16.29 5.71 -13.71
N GLY A 235 -16.01 6.17 -14.94
CA GLY A 235 -14.99 7.20 -15.17
C GLY A 235 -15.43 8.58 -14.67
N SER A 236 -14.47 9.41 -14.27
CA SER A 236 -14.74 10.74 -13.71
C SER A 236 -15.58 11.62 -14.64
N LYS A 237 -15.30 11.60 -15.96
CA LYS A 237 -16.11 12.31 -16.96
C LYS A 237 -17.57 11.83 -17.00
N SER A 238 -17.78 10.52 -16.89
CA SER A 238 -19.11 9.93 -16.88
C SER A 238 -19.85 10.27 -15.59
N GLN A 239 -19.19 10.12 -14.44
CA GLN A 239 -19.74 10.50 -13.13
C GLN A 239 -20.12 11.99 -13.08
N ALA A 240 -19.28 12.86 -13.61
CA ALA A 240 -19.56 14.29 -13.69
C ALA A 240 -20.78 14.61 -14.56
N ARG A 241 -20.93 13.93 -15.71
CA ARG A 241 -22.11 14.07 -16.58
C ARG A 241 -23.38 13.64 -15.86
N THR A 242 -23.36 12.48 -15.21
CA THR A 242 -24.51 11.98 -14.44
C THR A 242 -24.88 12.94 -13.31
N LYS A 243 -23.89 13.38 -12.53
CA LYS A 243 -24.10 14.35 -11.43
C LYS A 243 -24.66 15.69 -11.91
N ALA A 244 -24.22 16.17 -13.07
CA ALA A 244 -24.77 17.40 -13.67
C ALA A 244 -26.23 17.22 -14.08
N LYS A 245 -26.58 16.06 -14.65
CA LYS A 245 -27.97 15.71 -15.00
C LYS A 245 -28.86 15.58 -13.75
N GLU A 246 -28.39 14.88 -12.73
CA GLU A 246 -29.09 14.74 -11.44
C GLU A 246 -29.37 16.09 -10.80
N LYS A 247 -28.37 16.99 -10.79
CA LYS A 247 -28.53 18.35 -10.26
C LYS A 247 -29.62 19.14 -10.99
N LEU A 248 -29.68 19.01 -12.32
CA LEU A 248 -30.67 19.72 -13.13
C LEU A 248 -32.09 19.17 -12.88
N LEU A 249 -32.23 17.85 -12.84
CA LEU A 249 -33.51 17.20 -12.57
C LEU A 249 -34.01 17.49 -11.14
N ALA A 250 -33.12 17.51 -10.15
CA ALA A 250 -33.47 17.91 -8.79
C ALA A 250 -33.92 19.38 -8.70
N LYS A 251 -33.28 20.27 -9.48
CA LYS A 251 -33.70 21.68 -9.56
C LYS A 251 -35.09 21.81 -10.18
N GLU A 252 -35.36 21.10 -11.29
CA GLU A 252 -36.67 21.11 -11.95
C GLU A 252 -37.77 20.55 -11.04
N ALA A 253 -37.51 19.43 -10.36
CA ALA A 253 -38.46 18.85 -9.41
C ALA A 253 -38.74 19.78 -8.23
N ALA A 254 -37.73 20.43 -7.67
CA ALA A 254 -37.91 21.40 -6.59
C ALA A 254 -38.77 22.60 -7.03
N GLN A 255 -38.58 23.09 -8.26
CA GLN A 255 -39.40 24.16 -8.84
C GLN A 255 -40.84 23.75 -9.13
N ARG A 256 -41.11 22.46 -9.36
CA ARG A 256 -42.46 21.93 -9.56
C ARG A 256 -43.22 21.70 -8.25
N MET A 257 -42.51 21.52 -7.15
CA MET A 257 -43.09 21.25 -5.82
C MET A 257 -43.42 22.54 -5.05
N THR A 258 -42.92 23.68 -5.51
CA THR A 258 -43.23 25.04 -5.04
C THR A 258 -44.26 25.68 -5.96
#